data_AF-A0A661TTV6-F1
#
_entry.id   AF-A0A661TTV6-F1
#
_cell.length_a   1.000
_cell.length_b   1.000
_cell.length_c   1.000
_cell.angle_alpha   90.00
_cell.angle_beta   90.00
_cell.angle_gamma   90.00
#
_symmetry.space_group_name_H-M   'P 1'
#
loop_
_entity.id
_entity.type
_entity.pdbx_description
1 polymer ?
#
loop_
_entity_poly.entity_id
_entity_poly.type
_entity_poly.pdbx_seq_one_letter_code
_entity_poly.pdbx_strand_id
1 'polypeptide(L)'
;MKSRLFSVVFISILLLMALSPFVLAAEKEVLSFSSRLWSPPAEQEFIIEYVIKPFEEENNCIVNFQILDDKKLLERAELQLKT
;
A
#
# COMPACT_ATOMS: atom_id res chain seq x y z
N MET A 1 -20.07 -26.22 -36.40
CA MET A 1 -20.63 -25.67 -35.14
C MET A 1 -19.69 -25.81 -33.93
N LYS A 2 -19.08 -26.98 -33.68
CA LYS A 2 -18.19 -27.20 -32.51
C LYS A 2 -17.01 -26.21 -32.40
N SER A 3 -16.30 -25.90 -33.49
CA SER A 3 -15.13 -24.99 -33.46
C SER A 3 -15.45 -23.55 -33.05
N ARG A 4 -16.66 -23.05 -33.37
CA ARG A 4 -17.10 -21.71 -32.96
C ARG A 4 -17.46 -21.65 -31.48
N LEU A 5 -17.95 -22.74 -30.91
CA LEU A 5 -18.19 -22.86 -29.47
C LEU A 5 -16.87 -22.80 -28.69
N PHE A 6 -15.86 -23.57 -29.13
CA PHE A 6 -14.53 -23.54 -28.52
C PHE A 6 -13.88 -22.15 -28.60
N SER A 7 -14.04 -21.45 -29.74
CA SER A 7 -13.51 -20.10 -29.90
C SER A 7 -14.15 -19.10 -28.96
N VAL A 8 -15.48 -19.17 -28.77
CA VAL A 8 -16.21 -18.25 -27.87
C VAL A 8 -15.84 -18.50 -26.42
N VAL A 9 -15.73 -19.77 -26.01
CA VAL A 9 -15.28 -20.15 -24.66
C VAL A 9 -13.85 -19.69 -24.40
N PHE A 10 -12.96 -19.79 -25.38
CA PHE A 10 -11.60 -19.33 -25.23
C PHE A 10 -11.51 -17.81 -25.08
N ILE A 11 -12.29 -17.06 -25.87
CA ILE A 11 -12.36 -15.59 -25.79
C ILE A 11 -12.94 -15.13 -24.45
N SER A 12 -13.98 -15.81 -23.92
CA SER A 12 -14.55 -15.45 -22.63
C SER A 12 -13.61 -15.76 -21.46
N ILE A 13 -12.82 -16.84 -21.52
CA ILE A 13 -11.78 -17.14 -20.53
C ILE A 13 -10.67 -16.07 -20.60
N LEU A 14 -10.24 -15.71 -21.82
CA LEU A 14 -9.22 -14.67 -22.01
C LEU A 14 -9.69 -13.31 -21.47
N LEU A 15 -10.98 -12.97 -21.69
CA LEU A 15 -11.59 -11.75 -21.19
C LEU A 15 -11.69 -11.76 -19.65
N LEU A 16 -12.02 -12.90 -19.03
CA LEU A 16 -12.00 -13.05 -17.57
C LEU A 16 -10.60 -12.85 -17.00
N MET A 17 -9.56 -13.37 -17.65
CA MET A 17 -8.17 -13.19 -17.22
C MET A 17 -7.65 -11.78 -17.45
N ALA A 18 -8.17 -11.05 -18.45
CA ALA A 18 -7.81 -9.65 -18.67
C ALA A 18 -8.49 -8.69 -17.68
N LEU A 19 -9.65 -9.08 -17.13
CA LEU A 19 -10.42 -8.29 -16.16
C LEU A 19 -10.04 -8.59 -14.69
N SER A 20 -9.44 -9.75 -14.41
CA SER A 20 -9.01 -10.12 -13.05
C SER A 20 -8.01 -9.17 -12.37
N PRO A 21 -7.02 -8.53 -13.04
CA PRO A 21 -6.12 -7.60 -12.36
C PRO A 21 -6.81 -6.31 -11.89
N PHE A 22 -7.98 -5.98 -12.46
CA PHE A 22 -8.75 -4.79 -12.06
C PHE A 22 -9.57 -4.99 -10.78
N VAL A 23 -9.92 -6.25 -10.46
CA VAL A 23 -10.71 -6.59 -9.26
C VAL A 23 -9.83 -6.72 -8.02
N LEU A 24 -8.51 -6.93 -8.19
CA LEU A 24 -7.53 -7.04 -7.11
C LEU A 24 -6.81 -5.72 -6.78
N ALA A 25 -7.27 -4.59 -7.32
CA ALA A 25 -6.95 -3.29 -6.74
C ALA A 25 -7.68 -3.13 -5.40
N ALA A 26 -7.36 -4.02 -4.46
CA ALA A 26 -7.80 -3.94 -3.09
C ALA A 26 -7.27 -2.63 -2.50
N GLU A 27 -8.17 -1.88 -1.89
CA GLU A 27 -7.85 -0.69 -1.12
C GLU A 27 -6.75 -1.05 -0.12
N LYS A 28 -5.52 -0.56 -0.36
CA LYS A 28 -4.39 -0.83 0.53
C LYS A 28 -4.64 -0.14 1.86
N GLU A 29 -4.47 -0.87 2.95
CA GLU A 29 -4.56 -0.27 4.28
C GLU A 29 -3.48 0.79 4.46
N VAL A 30 -3.85 1.94 5.04
CA VAL A 30 -2.93 3.05 5.26
C VAL A 30 -2.46 3.04 6.71
N LEU A 31 -1.16 2.78 6.90
CA LEU A 31 -0.49 2.82 8.20
C LEU A 31 0.14 4.20 8.40
N SER A 32 -0.31 4.93 9.41
CA SER A 32 0.27 6.22 9.76
C SER A 32 1.44 6.03 10.71
N PHE A 33 2.65 6.35 10.25
CA PHE A 33 3.87 6.29 11.05
C PHE A 33 4.43 7.71 11.23
N SER A 34 4.70 8.11 12.46
CA SER A 34 5.23 9.44 12.76
C SER A 34 6.44 9.38 13.67
N SER A 35 7.48 10.15 13.34
CA SER A 35 8.71 10.20 14.11
C SER A 35 9.29 11.62 14.18
N ARG A 36 9.96 11.92 15.28
CA ARG A 36 10.76 13.14 15.51
C ARG A 36 12.24 12.90 15.21
N LEU A 37 12.67 11.65 15.35
CA LEU A 37 14.07 11.23 15.37
C LEU A 37 14.46 10.70 14.00
N TRP A 38 14.55 11.58 13.01
CA TRP A 38 15.26 11.20 11.78
C TRP A 38 16.14 12.32 11.25
N SER A 39 17.33 11.85 10.95
CA SER A 39 18.63 12.47 10.69
C SER A 39 18.70 13.15 9.31
N PRO A 40 19.90 13.57 8.82
CA PRO A 40 20.07 14.22 7.53
C PRO A 40 19.36 13.51 6.37
N PRO A 41 19.03 14.21 5.26
CA PRO A 41 18.23 13.68 4.14
C PRO A 41 18.61 12.27 3.65
N ALA A 42 19.90 11.92 3.68
CA ALA A 42 20.39 10.61 3.25
C ALA A 42 19.89 9.43 4.13
N GLU A 43 19.77 9.61 5.45
CA GLU A 43 19.23 8.55 6.31
C GLU A 43 17.73 8.36 6.08
N GLN A 44 17.01 9.45 5.79
CA GLN A 44 15.59 9.39 5.45
C GLN A 44 15.35 8.57 4.17
N GLU A 45 16.13 8.86 3.13
CA GLU A 45 16.09 8.08 1.88
C GLU A 45 16.39 6.60 2.13
N PHE A 46 17.39 6.29 2.97
CA PHE A 46 17.71 4.91 3.29
C PHE A 46 16.52 4.15 3.90
N ILE A 47 15.81 4.74 4.87
CA ILE A 47 14.69 4.05 5.51
C ILE A 47 13.52 3.91 4.54
N ILE A 48 13.23 4.96 3.76
CA ILE A 48 12.13 4.92 2.80
C ILE A 48 12.39 3.78 1.80
N GLU A 49 13.59 3.70 1.25
CA GLU A 49 13.91 2.73 0.20
C GLU A 49 14.12 1.32 0.72
N TYR A 50 14.79 1.14 1.86
CA TYR A 50 15.24 -0.18 2.32
C TYR A 50 14.40 -0.74 3.47
N VAL A 51 13.50 0.05 4.07
CA VAL A 51 12.65 -0.41 5.18
C VAL A 51 11.17 -0.24 4.83
N ILE A 52 10.73 0.97 4.46
CA ILE A 52 9.31 1.26 4.26
C ILE A 52 8.79 0.59 2.99
N LYS A 53 9.43 0.79 1.82
CA LYS A 53 8.96 0.18 0.57
C LYS A 53 8.91 -1.35 0.62
N PRO A 54 9.95 -2.06 1.11
CA PRO A 54 9.87 -3.52 1.26
C PRO A 54 8.72 -3.96 2.17
N PHE A 55 8.48 -3.23 3.26
CA PHE A 55 7.37 -3.50 4.17
C PHE A 55 6.00 -3.28 3.50
N GLU A 56 5.82 -2.21 2.74
CA GLU A 56 4.59 -1.93 1.96
C GLU A 56 4.29 -3.04 0.93
N GLU A 57 5.33 -3.54 0.26
CA GLU A 57 5.21 -4.63 -0.71
C GLU A 57 4.83 -5.95 -0.04
N GLU A 58 5.50 -6.30 1.06
CA GLU A 58 5.24 -7.54 1.80
C GLU A 58 3.84 -7.58 2.45
N ASN A 59 3.34 -6.43 2.89
CA ASN A 59 2.10 -6.34 3.66
C ASN A 59 0.92 -5.76 2.87
N ASN A 60 1.09 -5.46 1.58
CA ASN A 60 0.09 -4.84 0.72
C ASN A 60 -0.56 -3.58 1.36
N CYS A 61 0.24 -2.76 2.03
CA CYS A 61 -0.19 -1.55 2.71
C CYS A 61 0.49 -0.31 2.11
N ILE A 62 0.08 0.87 2.58
CA ILE A 62 0.76 2.14 2.32
C ILE A 62 1.14 2.74 3.67
N VAL A 63 2.40 3.12 3.83
CA VAL A 63 2.91 3.79 5.03
C VAL A 63 2.92 5.29 4.77
N ASN A 64 2.02 6.01 5.44
CA ASN A 64 2.03 7.46 5.48
C ASN A 64 3.07 7.93 6.52
N PHE A 65 4.30 8.16 6.07
CA PHE A 65 5.38 8.64 6.92
C PHE A 65 5.33 10.15 7.12
N GLN A 66 5.30 10.58 8.39
CA GLN A 66 5.24 12.00 8.75
C GLN A 66 6.32 12.37 9.77
N ILE A 67 7.05 13.45 9.48
CA ILE A 67 7.95 14.08 10.44
C ILE A 67 7.17 15.16 11.16
N LEU A 68 7.08 15.03 12.48
CA LEU A 68 6.27 15.90 13.31
C LEU A 68 7.08 16.44 14.49
N ASP A 69 6.72 17.66 14.91
CA ASP A 69 7.20 18.21 16.18
C ASP A 69 6.59 17.49 17.38
N ASP A 70 7.24 17.62 18.54
CA ASP A 70 6.83 16.96 19.79
C ASP A 70 5.39 17.28 20.19
N LYS A 71 4.96 18.53 20.02
CA LYS A 71 3.65 18.97 20.48
C LYS A 71 2.57 18.24 19.68
N LYS A 72 2.72 18.19 18.35
CA LYS A 72 1.80 17.47 17.47
C LYS A 72 1.85 15.95 17.65
N LEU A 73 3.01 15.38 17.99
CA LEU A 73 3.13 13.96 18.31
C LEU A 73 2.36 13.61 19.59
N LEU A 74 2.53 14.41 20.65
CA LEU A 74 1.84 14.22 21.92
C LEU A 74 0.33 14.39 21.76
N GLU A 75 -0.11 15.43 21.05
CA GLU A 75 -1.54 15.64 20.73
C GLU A 75 -2.16 14.43 20.01
N ARG A 76 -1.44 13.81 19.07
CA ARG A 76 -1.90 12.60 18.38
C ARG A 76 -1.94 11.38 19.29
N ALA A 77 -0.93 11.19 20.14
CA ALA A 77 -0.91 10.08 21.09
C ALA A 77 -2.10 10.18 22.08
N GLU A 78 -2.42 11.38 22.54
CA GLU A 78 -3.59 11.61 23.40
C GLU A 78 -4.92 11.28 22.70
N LEU A 79 -5.05 11.57 21.41
CA LEU A 79 -6.26 11.23 20.63
C LEU A 79 -6.38 9.72 20.41
N GLN A 80 -5.27 9.02 20.16
CA GLN A 80 -5.25 7.57 20.01
C GLN A 80 -5.65 6.84 21.31
N LEU A 81 -5.28 7.35 22.47
CA LEU A 81 -5.69 6.77 23.76
C LEU A 81 -7.19 6.95 24.08
N LYS A 82 -7.86 7.88 23.41
CA LYS A 82 -9.29 8.19 23.65
C LYS A 82 -10.24 7.46 22.70
N THR A 83 -9.73 6.77 21.69
CA THR A 83 -10.49 6.06 20.64
C THR A 83 -10.29 4.56 20.79
#